data_AF-A0A943GQE4-F1
#
_entry.id   AF-A0A943GQE4-F1
#
_cell.length_a   1.000
_cell.length_b   1.000
_cell.length_c   1.000
_cell.angle_alpha   90.00
_cell.angle_beta   90.00
_cell.angle_gamma   90.00
#
_symmetry.space_group_name_H-M   'P 1'
#
loop_
_entity.id
_entity.type
_entity.pdbx_description
1 polymer ?
#
loop_
_entity_poly.entity_id
_entity_poly.type
_entity_poly.pdbx_seq_one_letter_code
_entity_poly.pdbx_strand_id
1 'polypeptide(L)'
;MASNKRSARAKQRAAFETGFDGNAMGDLFTREREREDRLDAEHEAALRRKACESKNRYSSKAEADDAIAACAEHGRRGLSAYRCPYCNGWHLTSHPR
;
A
#
# COMPACT_ATOMS: atom_id res chain seq x y z
N MET A 1 -16.38 -51.81 -36.26
CA MET A 1 -15.49 -51.57 -35.10
C MET A 1 -15.70 -50.13 -34.62
N ALA A 2 -16.29 -49.93 -33.44
CA ALA A 2 -16.63 -48.60 -32.93
C ALA A 2 -15.39 -47.85 -32.40
N SER A 3 -15.30 -46.55 -32.67
CA SER A 3 -14.12 -45.74 -32.40
C SER A 3 -13.87 -45.52 -30.90
N ASN A 4 -12.78 -46.11 -30.38
CA ASN A 4 -12.34 -46.05 -28.98
C ASN A 4 -11.77 -44.67 -28.54
N LYS A 5 -11.91 -43.63 -29.36
CA LYS A 5 -11.34 -42.29 -29.09
C LYS A 5 -12.08 -41.54 -27.98
N ARG A 6 -13.39 -41.75 -27.84
CA ARG A 6 -14.19 -41.08 -26.79
C ARG A 6 -13.93 -41.63 -25.40
N SER A 7 -13.79 -42.95 -25.26
CA SER A 7 -13.44 -43.63 -24.01
C SER A 7 -12.02 -43.27 -23.56
N ALA A 8 -11.05 -43.23 -24.48
CA ALA A 8 -9.69 -42.80 -24.18
C ALA A 8 -9.63 -41.35 -23.67
N ARG A 9 -10.36 -40.42 -24.31
CA ARG A 9 -10.48 -39.03 -23.85
C ARG A 9 -11.16 -38.91 -22.49
N ALA A 10 -12.20 -39.70 -22.22
CA ALA A 10 -12.85 -39.72 -20.91
C ALA A 10 -11.90 -40.20 -19.81
N LYS A 11 -11.10 -41.24 -20.07
CA LYS A 11 -10.08 -41.74 -19.12
C LYS A 11 -8.98 -40.72 -18.85
N GLN A 12 -8.54 -39.99 -19.88
CA GLN A 12 -7.56 -38.90 -19.72
C GLN A 12 -8.12 -37.74 -18.89
N ARG A 13 -9.37 -37.34 -19.11
CA ARG A 13 -10.02 -36.29 -18.30
C ARG A 13 -10.19 -36.71 -16.84
N ALA A 14 -10.66 -37.92 -16.58
CA ALA A 14 -10.82 -38.42 -15.21
C ALA A 14 -9.47 -38.47 -14.46
N ALA A 15 -8.39 -38.92 -15.12
CA ALA A 15 -7.05 -38.93 -14.52
C ALA A 15 -6.56 -37.51 -14.17
N PHE A 16 -6.86 -36.53 -15.02
CA PHE A 16 -6.54 -35.12 -14.76
C PHE A 16 -7.37 -34.57 -13.59
N GLU A 17 -8.68 -34.81 -13.57
CA GLU A 17 -9.59 -34.36 -12.51
C GLU A 17 -9.23 -34.97 -11.14
N THR A 18 -8.79 -36.23 -11.09
CA THR A 18 -8.31 -36.86 -9.84
C THR A 18 -6.98 -36.30 -9.34
N GLY A 19 -6.15 -35.77 -10.24
CA GLY A 19 -4.88 -35.10 -9.89
C GLY A 19 -5.05 -33.60 -9.61
N PHE A 20 -6.22 -33.04 -9.92
CA PHE A 20 -6.53 -31.63 -9.74
C PHE A 20 -7.17 -31.40 -8.38
N ASP A 21 -6.37 -31.01 -7.39
CA ASP A 21 -6.88 -30.54 -6.11
C ASP A 21 -7.26 -29.06 -6.23
N GLY A 22 -8.54 -28.81 -6.56
CA GLY A 22 -9.11 -27.45 -6.59
C GLY A 22 -9.02 -26.73 -5.25
N ASN A 23 -8.94 -27.45 -4.13
CA ASN A 23 -8.79 -26.88 -2.81
C ASN A 23 -7.37 -26.35 -2.58
N ALA A 24 -6.35 -27.09 -3.05
CA ALA A 24 -4.95 -26.64 -2.98
C ALA A 24 -4.71 -25.33 -3.78
N MET A 25 -5.36 -25.17 -4.94
CA MET A 25 -5.30 -23.92 -5.70
C MET A 25 -6.07 -22.79 -5.01
N GLY A 26 -7.25 -23.07 -4.43
CA GLY A 26 -8.01 -22.09 -3.66
C GLY A 26 -7.23 -21.54 -2.45
N ASP A 27 -6.53 -22.42 -1.72
CA ASP A 27 -5.66 -22.05 -0.61
C ASP A 27 -4.47 -21.18 -1.07
N LEU A 28 -3.84 -21.51 -2.20
CA LEU A 28 -2.77 -20.68 -2.78
C LEU A 28 -3.25 -19.24 -3.10
N PHE A 29 -4.39 -19.10 -3.77
CA PHE A 29 -4.95 -17.77 -4.08
C PHE A 29 -5.37 -17.01 -2.82
N THR A 30 -5.81 -17.71 -1.77
CA THR A 30 -6.15 -17.08 -0.49
C THR A 30 -4.90 -16.53 0.20
N ARG A 31 -3.84 -17.32 0.28
CA ARG A 31 -2.56 -16.90 0.85
C ARG A 31 -1.91 -15.73 0.12
N GLU A 32 -1.99 -15.70 -1.22
CA GLU A 32 -1.48 -14.54 -1.97
C GLU A 32 -2.34 -13.29 -1.74
N ARG A 33 -3.67 -13.42 -1.65
CA ARG A 33 -4.53 -12.27 -1.31
C ARG A 33 -4.19 -11.69 0.07
N GLU A 34 -4.04 -12.54 1.08
CA GLU A 34 -3.63 -12.10 2.42
C GLU A 34 -2.27 -11.40 2.42
N ARG A 35 -1.35 -11.85 1.55
CA ARG A 35 -0.04 -11.22 1.37
C ARG A 35 -0.18 -9.86 0.70
N GLU A 36 -0.97 -9.74 -0.35
CA GLU A 36 -1.25 -8.46 -1.03
C GLU A 36 -1.88 -7.46 -0.05
N ASP A 37 -2.90 -7.88 0.70
CA ASP A 37 -3.57 -7.03 1.70
C ASP A 37 -2.58 -6.52 2.76
N ARG A 38 -1.64 -7.37 3.20
CA ARG A 38 -0.58 -6.96 4.13
C ARG A 38 0.38 -5.94 3.51
N LEU A 39 0.80 -6.16 2.27
CA LEU A 39 1.70 -5.24 1.57
C LEU A 39 1.04 -3.88 1.33
N ASP A 40 -0.25 -3.88 0.99
CA ASP A 40 -1.03 -2.65 0.82
C ASP A 40 -1.18 -1.90 2.14
N ALA A 41 -1.46 -2.60 3.24
CA ALA A 41 -1.51 -2.01 4.58
C ALA A 41 -0.15 -1.42 5.00
N GLU A 42 0.95 -2.13 4.75
CA GLU A 42 2.32 -1.64 5.02
C GLU A 42 2.65 -0.40 4.17
N HIS A 43 2.24 -0.40 2.90
CA HIS A 43 2.44 0.72 1.99
C HIS A 43 1.63 1.95 2.44
N GLU A 44 0.36 1.79 2.82
CA GLU A 44 -0.46 2.87 3.34
C GLU A 44 0.10 3.42 4.66
N ALA A 45 0.53 2.55 5.57
CA ALA A 45 1.19 2.95 6.81
C ALA A 45 2.48 3.73 6.56
N ALA A 46 3.30 3.30 5.59
CA ALA A 46 4.52 3.99 5.20
C ALA A 46 4.23 5.38 4.61
N LEU A 47 3.20 5.50 3.77
CA LEU A 47 2.75 6.79 3.22
C LEU A 47 2.28 7.73 4.33
N ARG A 48 1.46 7.23 5.26
CA ARG A 48 0.99 8.00 6.42
C ARG A 48 2.15 8.45 7.31
N ARG A 49 3.11 7.56 7.58
CA ARG A 49 4.30 7.87 8.37
C ARG A 49 5.11 8.99 7.74
N LYS A 50 5.38 8.90 6.43
CA LYS A 50 6.14 9.92 5.67
C LYS A 50 5.40 11.26 5.57
N ALA A 51 4.08 11.22 5.46
CA ALA A 51 3.25 12.42 5.29
C ALA A 51 2.95 13.15 6.60
N CYS A 52 2.90 12.42 7.73
CA CYS A 52 2.43 12.96 9.00
C CYS A 52 3.30 12.55 10.19
N GLU A 53 3.43 11.25 10.49
CA GLU A 53 3.98 10.78 11.78
C GLU A 53 5.46 11.12 11.97
N SER A 54 6.22 11.24 10.87
CA SER A 54 7.63 11.63 10.91
C SER A 54 7.86 13.15 10.92
N LYS A 55 6.80 13.97 10.90
CA LYS A 55 6.89 15.45 10.79
C LYS A 55 6.42 16.13 12.07
N ASN A 56 7.03 17.26 12.40
CA ASN A 56 6.59 18.11 13.50
C ASN A 56 5.20 18.67 13.22
N ARG A 57 4.29 18.51 14.19
CA ARG A 57 2.90 18.97 14.10
C ARG A 57 2.76 20.28 14.85
N TYR A 58 2.30 21.30 14.14
CA TYR A 58 1.97 22.60 14.70
C TYR A 58 0.45 22.76 14.82
N SER A 59 -0.01 23.42 15.88
CA SER A 59 -1.44 23.54 16.19
C SER A 59 -2.12 24.60 15.31
N SER A 60 -1.38 25.66 14.97
CA SER A 60 -1.86 26.76 14.14
C SER A 60 -0.92 27.05 12.97
N LYS A 61 -1.43 27.79 11.97
CA LYS A 61 -0.60 28.26 10.85
C LYS A 61 0.48 29.21 11.33
N ALA A 62 0.15 30.09 12.28
CA ALA A 62 1.09 31.06 12.86
C ALA A 62 2.30 30.36 13.49
N GLU A 63 2.08 29.32 14.30
CA GLU A 63 3.19 28.53 14.88
C GLU A 63 4.08 27.87 13.82
N ALA A 64 3.48 27.40 12.72
CA ALA A 64 4.25 26.84 11.61
C ALA A 64 5.06 27.91 10.87
N ASP A 65 4.49 29.10 10.67
CA ASP A 65 5.18 30.24 10.05
C ASP A 65 6.32 30.77 10.93
N ASP A 66 6.14 30.82 12.25
CA ASP A 66 7.20 31.15 13.22
C ASP A 66 8.34 30.13 13.16
N ALA A 67 8.01 28.84 13.06
CA ALA A 67 9.01 27.79 12.89
C ALA A 67 9.77 27.89 11.55
N ILE A 68 9.10 28.35 10.48
CA ILE A 68 9.76 28.66 9.20
C ILE A 68 10.73 29.82 9.36
N ALA A 69 10.32 30.90 10.04
CA ALA A 69 11.17 32.05 10.32
C ALA A 69 12.41 31.65 11.12
N ALA A 70 12.25 30.88 12.20
CA ALA A 70 13.37 30.35 12.98
C ALA A 70 14.30 29.46 12.12
N CYS A 71 13.75 28.60 11.25
CA CYS A 71 14.57 27.81 10.34
C CYS A 71 15.35 28.67 9.33
N ALA A 72 14.76 29.76 8.86
CA ALA A 72 15.39 30.70 7.93
C ALA A 72 16.55 31.45 8.59
N GLU A 73 16.41 31.83 9.87
CA GLU A 73 17.49 32.42 10.69
C GLU A 73 18.67 31.44 10.85
N HIS A 74 18.38 30.15 11.00
CA HIS A 74 19.39 29.09 11.04
C HIS A 74 19.94 28.69 9.66
N GLY A 75 19.56 29.40 8.59
CA GLY A 75 20.09 29.22 7.23
C GLY A 75 19.32 28.22 6.36
N ARG A 76 18.26 27.57 6.86
CA ARG A 76 17.35 26.73 6.05
C ARG A 76 16.22 27.58 5.49
N ARG A 77 16.36 27.99 4.22
CA ARG A 77 15.37 28.78 3.47
C ARG A 77 14.49 27.89 2.59
N GLY A 78 13.33 28.41 2.17
CA GLY A 78 12.43 27.73 1.22
C GLY A 78 11.45 26.73 1.83
N LEU A 79 11.19 26.81 3.13
CA LEU A 79 10.15 26.02 3.79
C LEU A 79 8.79 26.71 3.66
N SER A 80 7.73 25.93 3.49
CA SER A 80 6.33 26.36 3.46
C SER A 80 5.48 25.50 4.39
N ALA A 81 4.44 26.11 4.96
CA ALA A 81 3.50 25.44 5.83
C ALA A 81 2.30 24.89 5.02
N TYR A 82 1.92 23.63 5.25
CA TYR A 82 0.72 23.03 4.67
C TYR A 82 -0.14 22.36 5.74
N ARG A 83 -1.45 22.30 5.48
CA ARG A 83 -2.39 21.58 6.34
C ARG A 83 -2.40 20.09 5.98
N CYS A 84 -2.13 19.25 6.97
CA CYS A 84 -2.09 17.81 6.80
C CYS A 84 -3.51 17.21 6.70
N PRO A 85 -3.80 16.36 5.68
CA PRO A 85 -5.09 15.70 5.56
C PRO A 85 -5.31 14.59 6.61
N TYR A 86 -4.23 14.02 7.16
CA TYR A 86 -4.33 12.91 8.11
C TYR A 86 -4.56 13.37 9.56
N CYS A 87 -3.89 14.46 9.96
CA CYS A 87 -3.93 14.92 11.35
C CYS A 87 -4.59 16.29 11.52
N ASN A 88 -5.04 16.94 10.44
CA ASN A 88 -5.63 18.29 10.48
C ASN A 88 -4.72 19.39 11.08
N GLY A 89 -3.46 19.07 11.40
CA GLY A 89 -2.46 20.03 11.89
C GLY A 89 -1.62 20.62 10.77
N TRP A 90 -0.68 21.48 11.14
CA TRP A 90 0.22 22.14 10.21
C TRP A 90 1.59 21.44 10.19
N HIS A 91 2.15 21.27 9.01
CA HIS A 91 3.47 20.68 8.78
C HIS A 91 4.30 21.54 7.84
N LEU A 92 5.62 21.37 7.91
CA LEU A 92 6.58 22.06 7.05
C LEU A 92 6.97 21.18 5.85
N THR A 93 7.08 21.81 4.68
CA THR A 93 7.59 21.21 3.45
C THR A 93 8.59 22.15 2.76
N SER A 94 9.69 21.59 2.24
CA SER A 94 10.65 22.32 1.40
C SER A 94 10.21 22.46 -0.05
N HIS A 95 9.13 21.78 -0.43
CA HIS A 95 8.54 21.85 -1.76
C HIS A 95 7.21 22.59 -1.64
N PRO A 96 7.19 23.92 -1.86
CA PRO A 96 5.93 24.62 -2.02
C PRO A 96 5.20 24.02 -3.23
N ARG A 97 3.92 23.67 -3.06
CA ARG A 97 3.04 23.29 -4.16
C ARG A 97 2.48 24.54 -4.84
#